data_AF-A0AAE1DJZ6-F1
#
_entry.id   AF-A0AAE1DJZ6-F1
#
_cell.length_a   1.000
_cell.length_b   1.000
_cell.length_c   1.000
_cell.angle_alpha   90.00
_cell.angle_beta   90.00
_cell.angle_gamma   90.00
#
_symmetry.space_group_name_H-M   'P 1'
#
loop_
_entity.id
_entity.type
_entity.pdbx_description
1 polymer ?
#
loop_
_entity_poly.entity_id
_entity_poly.type
_entity_poly.pdbx_seq_one_letter_code
_entity_poly.pdbx_strand_id
1 'polypeptide(L)' 'MSAWRESLGKNRKIEFLADTCGEFTKAIGLEFDASSLLGNVMRCKHFLMIVNHGKVKALNVEPDGTSLTCSAAEDVLKII' A
#
# COMPACT_ATOMS: atom_id res chain seq x y z
N MET A 1 -4.82 -11.08 -6.90
CA MET A 1 -3.51 -10.44 -7.10
C MET A 1 -2.64 -11.12 -8.17
N SER A 2 -2.75 -12.44 -8.39
CA SER A 2 -1.95 -13.17 -9.39
C SER A 2 -2.05 -12.62 -10.81
N ALA A 3 -3.26 -12.39 -11.32
CA ALA A 3 -3.45 -11.84 -12.67
C ALA A 3 -2.80 -10.46 -12.86
N TRP A 4 -2.89 -9.58 -11.86
CA TRP A 4 -2.25 -8.27 -11.92
C TRP A 4 -0.72 -8.38 -11.90
N ARG A 5 -0.17 -9.23 -11.03
CA ARG A 5 1.27 -9.54 -11.01
C ARG A 5 1.76 -10.05 -12.37
N GLU A 6 1.03 -10.96 -13.01
CA GLU A 6 1.38 -11.50 -14.33
C GLU A 6 1.37 -10.43 -15.41
N SER A 7 0.41 -9.50 -15.36
CA SER A 7 0.30 -8.38 -16.32
C SER A 7 1.50 -7.42 -16.26
N LEU A 8 2.19 -7.33 -15.11
CA LEU A 8 3.35 -6.46 -14.88
C LEU A 8 4.71 -7.11 -15.25
N GLY A 9 4.69 -8.34 -15.79
CA GLY A 9 5.86 -9.09 -16.24
C GLY A 9 6.36 -10.16 -15.25
N LYS A 10 6.92 -11.25 -15.78
CA LYS A 10 7.21 -12.50 -15.03
C LYS A 10 8.43 -12.48 -14.10
N ASN A 11 9.21 -11.40 -14.04
CA ASN A 11 10.51 -11.35 -13.31
C ASN A 11 10.53 -10.42 -12.08
N ARG A 12 9.37 -10.09 -11.50
CA ARG A 12 9.29 -9.20 -10.33
C ARG A 12 9.57 -9.98 -9.03
N LYS A 13 10.55 -9.53 -8.25
CA LYS A 13 10.85 -10.01 -6.88
C LYS A 13 9.96 -9.39 -5.79
N ILE A 14 8.78 -8.92 -6.18
CA ILE A 14 7.82 -8.27 -5.27
C ILE A 14 6.72 -9.28 -4.96
N GLU A 15 6.42 -9.47 -3.68
CA GLU A 15 5.27 -10.25 -3.23
C GLU A 15 4.02 -9.39 -3.26
N PHE A 16 2.93 -9.93 -3.81
CA PHE A 16 1.66 -9.23 -3.90
C PHE A 16 0.71 -9.85 -2.88
N LEU A 17 0.30 -9.06 -1.90
CA LEU A 17 -0.61 -9.48 -0.83
C LEU A 17 -2.02 -8.97 -1.11
N ALA A 18 -3.03 -9.76 -0.74
CA ALA A 18 -4.43 -9.41 -0.92
C ALA A 18 -5.12 -9.28 0.44
N ASP A 19 -5.46 -8.05 0.84
CA ASP A 19 -6.29 -7.76 2.01
C ASP A 19 -7.78 -7.70 1.59
N THR A 20 -8.37 -8.86 1.30
CA THR A 20 -9.69 -8.94 0.65
C THR A 20 -10.83 -8.41 1.52
N CYS A 21 -10.72 -8.53 2.84
CA CYS A 21 -11.70 -8.03 3.81
C CYS A 21 -11.33 -6.66 4.38
N GLY A 22 -10.15 -6.12 4.06
CA GLY A 22 -9.67 -4.85 4.60
C GLY A 22 -9.27 -4.90 6.07
N GLU A 23 -9.08 -6.09 6.65
CA GLU A 23 -8.83 -6.26 8.09
C GLU A 23 -7.49 -5.64 8.49
N PHE A 24 -6.45 -5.84 7.69
CA PHE A 24 -5.14 -5.25 7.94
C PHE A 24 -5.21 -3.73 7.79
N THR A 25 -5.81 -3.26 6.70
CA THR A 25 -5.98 -1.83 6.40
C THR A 25 -6.66 -1.09 7.56
N LYS A 26 -7.74 -1.68 8.09
CA LYS A 26 -8.47 -1.14 9.24
C LYS A 26 -7.67 -1.22 10.54
N ALA A 27 -6.94 -2.30 10.76
CA ALA A 27 -6.11 -2.46 11.96
C ALA A 27 -5.01 -1.40 12.06
N ILE A 28 -4.52 -0.90 10.93
CA ILE A 28 -3.49 0.16 10.87
C ILE A 28 -4.05 1.57 10.67
N GLY A 29 -5.38 1.74 10.62
CA GLY A 29 -6.04 3.04 10.49
C GLY A 29 -5.81 3.74 9.14
N LEU A 30 -5.56 2.98 8.08
CA LEU A 30 -5.30 3.51 6.73
C LEU A 30 -6.48 3.34 5.77
N GLU A 31 -7.69 3.17 6.30
CA GLU A 31 -8.90 3.16 5.51
C GLU A 31 -9.15 4.49 4.78
N PHE A 32 -9.68 4.37 3.57
CA PHE A 32 -10.09 5.46 2.68
C PHE A 32 -11.39 5.06 1.98
N ASP A 33 -12.40 5.94 2.04
CA ASP A 33 -13.65 5.73 1.33
C ASP A 33 -13.47 6.09 -0.14
N ALA A 34 -13.50 5.06 -0.99
CA ALA A 34 -13.39 5.19 -2.44
C ALA A 34 -14.68 4.75 -3.16
N SER A 35 -15.81 4.67 -2.44
CA SER A 35 -17.09 4.17 -2.96
C SER A 35 -17.53 4.88 -4.24
N SER A 36 -17.35 6.20 -4.29
CA SER A 36 -17.72 7.05 -5.42
C SER A 36 -16.88 6.83 -6.69
N LEU A 37 -15.65 6.32 -6.56
CA LEU A 37 -14.71 6.14 -7.67
C LEU A 37 -14.56 4.67 -8.09
N LEU A 38 -14.62 3.75 -7.14
CA LEU A 38 -14.16 2.36 -7.32
C LEU A 38 -15.21 1.32 -6.89
N GLY A 39 -16.43 1.75 -6.57
CA GLY A 39 -17.59 0.90 -6.27
C GLY A 39 -17.56 0.19 -4.91
N ASN A 40 -16.38 -0.06 -4.35
CA ASN A 40 -16.22 -0.65 -3.01
C ASN A 40 -16.02 0.44 -1.95
N VAL A 41 -16.63 0.24 -0.78
CA VAL A 41 -16.71 1.24 0.29
C VAL A 41 -15.35 1.58 0.90
N MET A 42 -14.42 0.64 0.98
CA MET A 42 -13.17 0.85 1.71
C MET A 42 -11.96 0.39 0.90
N ARG A 43 -10.98 1.28 0.74
CA ARG A 43 -9.65 1.02 0.20
C ARG A 43 -8.59 1.41 1.21
N CYS A 44 -7.35 1.03 0.95
CA CYS A 44 -6.21 1.52 1.70
C CYS A 44 -5.69 2.80 1.07
N LYS A 45 -5.34 3.80 1.89
CA LYS A 45 -4.54 4.96 1.46
C LYS A 45 -3.22 4.48 0.84
N HIS A 46 -2.66 5.26 -0.07
CA HIS A 46 -1.28 5.06 -0.50
C HIS A 46 -0.31 5.36 0.65
N PHE A 47 0.55 4.40 0.95
CA PHE A 47 1.55 4.51 1.99
C PHE A 47 2.74 3.59 1.71
N LEU A 48 3.81 3.85 2.45
CA LEU A 48 4.96 2.97 2.60
C LEU A 48 5.20 2.71 4.09
N MET A 49 5.53 1.47 4.44
CA MET A 49 5.95 1.09 5.77
C MET A 49 7.24 0.27 5.74
N ILE A 50 8.23 0.67 6.54
CA ILE A 50 9.43 -0.13 6.81
C ILE A 50 9.19 -0.89 8.11
N VAL A 51 9.20 -2.22 8.06
CA VAL A 51 8.96 -3.09 9.20
C VAL A 51 10.20 -3.92 9.49
N ASN A 52 10.66 -3.91 10.74
CA ASN A 52 11.77 -4.73 11.20
C ASN A 52 11.33 -5.55 12.42
N HIS A 53 11.35 -6.87 12.30
CA HIS A 53 10.89 -7.82 13.33
C HIS A 53 9.51 -7.46 13.93
N GLY A 54 8.54 -7.19 13.06
CA GLY A 54 7.18 -6.82 13.47
C GLY A 54 7.02 -5.43 14.06
N LYS A 55 8.09 -4.62 14.13
CA LYS A 55 8.04 -3.22 14.58
C LYS A 55 8.14 -2.27 13.39
N VAL A 56 7.23 -1.31 13.31
CA VAL A 56 7.27 -0.24 12.32
C VAL A 56 8.44 0.71 12.63
N LYS A 57 9.33 0.91 11.66
CA LYS A 57 10.48 1.82 11.74
C LYS A 57 10.24 3.15 11.04
N ALA A 58 9.51 3.11 9.93
CA ALA A 58 9.06 4.29 9.20
C ALA A 58 7.68 4.01 8.62
N LEU A 59 6.85 5.05 8.57
CA LEU A 59 5.52 5.03 7.95
C LEU A 59 5.32 6.35 7.23
N ASN A 60 5.29 6.31 5.90
CA ASN A 60 5.05 7.46 5.05
C ASN A 60 3.68 7.29 4.41
N VAL A 61 2.71 8.11 4.82
CA VAL A 61 1.35 8.10 4.27
C VAL A 61 1.18 9.32 3.38
N GLU A 62 0.59 9.11 2.21
CA GLU A 62 0.29 10.22 1.30
C GLU A 62 -0.74 11.17 1.94
N PRO A 63 -0.52 12.50 1.92
CA PRO A 63 -1.40 13.44 2.60
C PRO A 63 -2.85 13.40 2.13
N ASP A 64 -3.05 13.16 0.84
CA ASP A 64 -4.36 13.01 0.20
C ASP A 64 -4.83 11.55 0.13
N GLY A 65 -4.00 10.61 0.60
CA GLY A 65 -4.24 9.18 0.59
C GLY A 65 -4.18 8.51 -0.78
N THR A 66 -3.86 9.21 -1.87
CA THR A 66 -3.91 8.65 -3.24
C THR A 66 -2.74 9.06 -4.14
N SER A 67 -2.02 10.13 -3.80
CA SER A 67 -0.85 10.61 -4.55
C SER A 67 0.32 9.62 -4.53
N LEU A 68 1.39 9.97 -5.25
CA LEU A 68 2.65 9.25 -5.26
C LEU A 68 3.78 10.26 -5.01
N THR A 69 4.00 10.60 -3.74
CA THR A 69 5.06 11.48 -3.28
C THR A 69 5.94 10.74 -2.27
N CYS A 70 5.66 10.86 -0.97
CA CYS A 70 6.47 10.28 0.10
C CYS A 70 6.50 8.74 0.14
N SER A 71 5.64 8.07 -0.64
CA SER A 71 5.60 6.62 -0.83
C SER A 71 6.33 6.12 -2.09
N ALA A 72 6.92 7.02 -2.90
CA ALA A 72 7.67 6.66 -4.10
C ALA A 72 8.97 5.90 -3.77
N ALA A 73 9.34 4.91 -4.60
CA ALA A 73 10.50 4.04 -4.35
C ALA A 73 11.82 4.81 -4.19
N GLU A 74 11.99 5.90 -4.95
CA GLU A 74 13.18 6.76 -4.88
C GLU A 74 13.31 7.49 -3.54
N ASP A 75 12.18 7.86 -2.93
CA ASP A 75 12.18 8.51 -1.61
C ASP A 75 12.41 7.50 -0.49
N VAL A 76 11.94 6.28 -0.68
CA VAL A 76 12.15 5.15 0.23
C VAL A 76 13.64 4.79 0.33
N LEU A 77 14.34 4.76 -0.80
CA LEU A 77 15.78 4.43 -0.82
C LEU A 77 16.63 5.43 -0.03
N LYS A 78 16.13 6.63 0.28
CA LYS A 78 16.82 7.63 1.09
C LYS A 78 16.69 7.38 2.59
N ILE A 79 15.75 6.53 3.01
CA ILE A 79 15.40 6.29 4.43
C ILE A 79 15.72 4.86 4.90
N ILE A 80 16.21 4.00 4.02
CA ILE A 80 16.74 2.65 4.33
C ILE A 80 18.26 2.74 4.47
#